data_AF-A0A7V9L4W2-F1
#
_entry.id   AF-A0A7V9L4W2-F1
#
_cell.length_a   1.000
_cell.length_b   1.000
_cell.length_c   1.000
_cell.angle_alpha   90.00
_cell.angle_beta   90.00
_cell.angle_gamma   90.00
#
_symmetry.space_group_name_H-M   'P 1'
#
loop_
_entity.id
_entity.type
_entity.pdbx_description
1 polymer ?
#
loop_
_entity_poly.entity_id
_entity_poly.type
_entity_poly.pdbx_seq_one_letter_code
_entity_poly.pdbx_strand_id
1 'polypeptide(L)'
;MSRPTADSANAESPSGKFPKDPRHHRATYGIAYPTADTKFETKADLARLSFEDGERGKLDAKKVYWRLSGATITDVVFRECNFHTTHGREASVISSLTFEKCDFTSCFLGFVVFRRTTFRGCIFSRCEMSRTEFEECTFENCTFHYCTPWDAVLQRTLIDPPALLSGFDVPTENLRVLVEDKRKGIEERRLRARVALAEQILRSNEERRNAIYCDRALYESRRAALKWRSHERRSKSRWQRVRDLPGFLLSFAYLHLTLGGTSLKRLFAVAALICLGITAVLVSGACGITVRETPAGAMSFLECLSAAGSLFFAFGYTNLAAPGDLGSVIITIPPMLGMAWSAIVLAVIVRRAYR
;
A
#
# COMPACT_ATOMS: atom_id res chain seq x y z
N MET A 1 50.61 -30.21 30.75
CA MET A 1 50.96 -28.90 31.34
C MET A 1 50.07 -27.86 30.70
N SER A 2 48.95 -27.53 31.36
CA SER A 2 48.70 -26.30 32.12
C SER A 2 48.25 -25.12 31.25
N ARG A 3 46.99 -24.68 31.48
CA ARG A 3 46.40 -23.41 31.00
C ARG A 3 47.19 -22.19 31.53
N PRO A 4 47.07 -21.03 30.88
CA PRO A 4 46.37 -19.88 31.50
C PRO A 4 45.42 -19.17 30.50
N THR A 5 44.15 -18.88 30.81
CA THR A 5 43.52 -17.76 31.56
C THR A 5 43.37 -16.44 30.80
N ALA A 6 42.19 -15.85 31.02
CA ALA A 6 41.63 -14.61 30.51
C ALA A 6 42.55 -13.38 30.66
N ASP A 7 42.41 -12.38 29.77
CA ASP A 7 41.75 -11.12 30.18
C ASP A 7 41.48 -10.14 29.03
N SER A 8 40.58 -9.23 29.38
CA SER A 8 39.86 -8.20 28.66
C SER A 8 40.66 -7.20 27.80
N ALA A 9 39.89 -6.61 26.87
CA ALA A 9 40.01 -5.25 26.35
C ALA A 9 41.24 -4.92 25.49
N ASN A 10 41.00 -4.81 24.17
CA ASN A 10 41.61 -3.72 23.43
C ASN A 10 40.62 -3.17 22.40
N ALA A 11 40.18 -1.96 22.70
CA ALA A 11 39.57 -1.06 21.74
C ALA A 11 40.69 -0.52 20.84
N GLU A 12 40.81 -1.04 19.63
CA GLU A 12 41.50 -0.36 18.54
C GLU A 12 40.67 -0.52 17.27
N SER A 13 40.28 0.62 16.70
CA SER A 13 39.63 0.67 15.38
C SER A 13 40.62 0.24 14.30
N PRO A 14 40.20 -0.55 13.32
CA PRO A 14 40.87 -0.54 12.03
C PRO A 14 39.89 -0.29 10.89
N SER A 15 40.15 0.78 10.14
CA SER A 15 40.05 0.84 8.68
C SER A 15 38.95 0.00 8.00
N GLY A 16 37.88 0.67 7.56
CA GLY A 16 37.37 0.52 6.19
C GLY A 16 36.83 -0.86 5.75
N LYS A 17 36.34 -1.70 6.65
CA LYS A 17 35.48 -2.84 6.25
C LYS A 17 34.07 -2.61 6.76
N PHE A 18 33.20 -2.15 5.86
CA PHE A 18 31.76 -2.07 6.10
C PHE A 18 31.24 -3.38 6.68
N PRO A 19 30.34 -3.37 7.70
CA PRO A 19 29.75 -4.60 8.21
C PRO A 19 29.05 -5.34 7.07
N LYS A 20 29.44 -6.60 6.87
CA LYS A 20 28.89 -7.49 5.83
C LYS A 20 27.58 -8.16 6.26
N ASP A 21 26.92 -7.71 7.32
CA ASP A 21 25.73 -8.42 7.82
C ASP A 21 24.61 -8.35 6.78
N PRO A 22 24.19 -9.47 6.16
CA PRO A 22 23.14 -9.43 5.15
C PRO A 22 21.79 -8.99 5.75
N ARG A 23 21.64 -8.95 7.07
CA ARG A 23 20.37 -8.71 7.78
C ARG A 23 19.99 -7.25 7.98
N HIS A 24 20.77 -6.28 7.47
CA HIS A 24 20.44 -4.84 7.58
C HIS A 24 19.04 -4.46 7.05
N HIS A 25 18.48 -5.25 6.13
CA HIS A 25 17.14 -5.03 5.59
C HIS A 25 15.99 -5.54 6.48
N ARG A 26 16.30 -6.16 7.63
CA ARG A 26 15.31 -6.67 8.60
C ARG A 26 14.94 -5.60 9.61
N ALA A 27 13.68 -5.58 10.02
CA ALA A 27 13.19 -4.64 11.03
C ALA A 27 13.86 -4.84 12.41
N THR A 28 14.15 -6.09 12.74
CA THR A 28 14.78 -6.59 13.97
C THR A 28 16.31 -6.57 13.93
N TYR A 29 16.92 -5.86 12.98
CA TYR A 29 18.38 -5.71 12.93
C TYR A 29 18.92 -5.14 14.26
N GLY A 30 19.97 -5.77 14.80
CA GLY A 30 20.59 -5.40 16.08
C GLY A 30 19.90 -5.97 17.32
N ILE A 31 18.82 -6.74 17.16
CA ILE A 31 18.08 -7.32 18.29
C ILE A 31 18.57 -8.74 18.55
N ALA A 32 18.87 -9.03 19.82
CA ALA A 32 19.30 -10.36 20.23
C ALA A 32 18.15 -11.36 20.08
N TYR A 33 18.47 -12.57 19.61
CA TYR A 33 17.47 -13.64 19.57
C TYR A 33 17.18 -14.11 21.00
N PRO A 34 15.90 -14.14 21.42
CA PRO A 34 15.51 -14.69 22.72
C PRO A 34 16.02 -16.11 22.92
N THR A 35 16.42 -16.45 24.15
CA THR A 35 16.84 -17.81 24.53
C THR A 35 15.81 -18.50 25.43
N ALA A 36 15.09 -17.75 26.26
CA ALA A 36 14.10 -18.28 27.17
C ALA A 36 12.78 -18.65 26.46
N ASP A 37 12.29 -19.86 26.70
CA ASP A 37 11.05 -20.36 26.14
C ASP A 37 9.84 -20.01 27.03
N THR A 38 8.70 -19.76 26.42
CA THR A 38 7.40 -19.66 27.10
C THR A 38 6.33 -20.32 26.24
N LYS A 39 5.67 -21.31 26.82
CA LYS A 39 4.66 -22.13 26.13
C LYS A 39 3.30 -21.85 26.74
N PHE A 40 2.31 -21.64 25.87
CA PHE A 40 0.91 -21.54 26.24
C PHE A 40 0.20 -22.77 25.66
N GLU A 41 -0.21 -23.69 26.53
CA GLU A 41 -0.83 -24.96 26.15
C GLU A 41 -2.31 -25.00 26.53
N THR A 42 -2.65 -24.37 27.64
CA THR A 42 -3.99 -24.29 28.19
C THR A 42 -4.42 -22.83 28.35
N LYS A 43 -5.73 -22.59 28.47
CA LYS A 43 -6.25 -21.24 28.78
C LYS A 43 -5.76 -20.73 30.14
N ALA A 44 -5.45 -21.63 31.09
CA ALA A 44 -4.89 -21.25 32.38
C ALA A 44 -3.48 -20.64 32.26
N ASP A 45 -2.69 -21.07 31.26
CA ASP A 45 -1.37 -20.48 31.02
C ASP A 45 -1.46 -18.99 30.64
N LEU A 46 -2.60 -18.53 30.11
CA LEU A 46 -2.83 -17.12 29.78
C LEU A 46 -2.87 -16.23 31.02
N ALA A 47 -3.09 -16.80 32.21
CA ALA A 47 -2.98 -16.05 33.46
C ALA A 47 -1.55 -15.50 33.68
N ARG A 48 -0.54 -16.05 33.01
CA ARG A 48 0.83 -15.52 33.00
C ARG A 48 0.98 -14.24 32.16
N LEU A 49 -0.01 -13.92 31.34
CA LEU A 49 -0.09 -12.68 30.55
C LEU A 49 -0.94 -11.62 31.23
N SER A 50 -1.84 -12.01 32.13
CA SER A 50 -2.59 -11.05 32.96
C SER A 50 -1.72 -10.54 34.09
N PHE A 51 -1.85 -9.25 34.40
CA PHE A 51 -1.24 -8.61 35.56
C PHE A 51 -2.33 -8.01 36.43
N GLU A 52 -2.09 -8.04 37.75
CA GLU A 52 -2.85 -7.29 38.73
C GLU A 52 -2.34 -5.83 38.70
N ASP A 53 -3.22 -4.84 38.93
CA ASP A 53 -2.93 -3.39 38.97
C ASP A 53 -3.09 -2.55 37.69
N GLY A 54 -3.85 -3.03 36.69
CA GLY A 54 -4.31 -2.19 35.58
C GLY A 54 -3.22 -1.79 34.56
N GLU A 55 -2.01 -2.33 34.71
CA GLU A 55 -0.98 -2.28 33.67
C GLU A 55 -1.23 -3.34 32.59
N ARG A 56 -0.82 -3.02 31.35
CA ARG A 56 -0.92 -3.94 30.21
C ARG A 56 -0.01 -5.14 30.45
N GLY A 57 -0.51 -6.33 30.13
CA GLY A 57 0.30 -7.54 30.23
C GLY A 57 1.57 -7.44 29.38
N LYS A 58 2.73 -7.86 29.89
CA LYS A 58 4.00 -7.68 29.17
C LYS A 58 4.80 -8.97 29.07
N LEU A 59 5.32 -9.23 27.87
CA LEU A 59 6.23 -10.34 27.59
C LEU A 59 7.44 -9.82 26.83
N ASP A 60 8.61 -9.87 27.47
CA ASP A 60 9.86 -9.33 26.92
C ASP A 60 10.86 -10.45 26.62
N ALA A 61 11.47 -10.39 25.43
CA ALA A 61 12.62 -11.20 25.03
C ALA A 61 12.45 -12.71 25.26
N LYS A 62 11.27 -13.25 24.92
CA LYS A 62 10.96 -14.69 25.04
C LYS A 62 10.64 -15.33 23.69
N LYS A 63 10.97 -16.61 23.54
CA LYS A 63 10.42 -17.47 22.48
C LYS A 63 9.01 -17.90 22.90
N VAL A 64 8.02 -17.59 22.10
CA VAL A 64 6.60 -17.80 22.41
C VAL A 64 6.05 -18.92 21.55
N TYR A 65 5.55 -19.97 22.20
CA TYR A 65 4.93 -21.10 21.53
C TYR A 65 3.46 -21.19 21.92
N TRP A 66 2.61 -21.22 20.90
CA TRP A 66 1.16 -21.37 21.06
C TRP A 66 0.75 -22.79 20.70
N ARG A 67 0.30 -23.56 21.69
CA ARG A 67 -0.30 -24.89 21.49
C ARG A 67 -1.81 -24.91 21.72
N LEU A 68 -2.35 -23.87 22.34
CA LEU A 68 -3.79 -23.68 22.41
C LEU A 68 -4.36 -23.01 21.15
N SER A 69 -5.66 -23.21 20.95
CA SER A 69 -6.47 -22.56 19.91
C SER A 69 -7.79 -22.06 20.52
N GLY A 70 -8.47 -21.14 19.86
CA GLY A 70 -9.77 -20.63 20.31
C GLY A 70 -9.70 -19.78 21.57
N ALA A 71 -8.59 -19.06 21.77
CA ALA A 71 -8.39 -18.14 22.88
C ALA A 71 -8.22 -16.70 22.41
N THR A 72 -8.63 -15.78 23.27
CA THR A 72 -8.47 -14.34 23.07
C THR A 72 -7.41 -13.83 24.03
N ILE A 73 -6.41 -13.16 23.47
CA ILE A 73 -5.33 -12.48 24.17
C ILE A 73 -5.61 -11.00 24.03
N THR A 74 -5.85 -10.32 25.15
CA THR A 74 -6.26 -8.91 25.16
C THR A 74 -5.24 -8.08 25.91
N ASP A 75 -4.89 -6.93 25.34
CA ASP A 75 -4.11 -5.89 25.99
C ASP A 75 -2.71 -6.32 26.47
N VAL A 76 -2.00 -7.07 25.62
CA VAL A 76 -0.64 -7.57 25.88
C VAL A 76 0.40 -6.91 24.99
N VAL A 77 1.52 -6.49 25.58
CA VAL A 77 2.72 -5.99 24.92
C VAL A 77 3.74 -7.11 24.80
N PHE A 78 4.00 -7.56 23.58
CA PHE A 78 5.09 -8.46 23.21
C PHE A 78 6.27 -7.62 22.72
N ARG A 79 7.40 -7.65 23.43
CA ARG A 79 8.62 -6.92 23.06
C ARG A 79 9.76 -7.89 22.79
N GLU A 80 10.37 -7.77 21.62
CA GLU A 80 11.52 -8.60 21.22
C GLU A 80 11.22 -10.10 21.33
N CYS A 81 9.93 -10.47 21.25
CA CYS A 81 9.48 -11.84 21.33
C CYS A 81 9.72 -12.55 20.00
N ASN A 82 10.03 -13.83 20.09
CA ASN A 82 10.23 -14.69 18.94
C ASN A 82 9.08 -15.69 18.84
N PHE A 83 8.30 -15.62 17.76
CA PHE A 83 7.16 -16.50 17.52
C PHE A 83 7.51 -17.67 16.58
N HIS A 84 8.74 -17.72 16.07
CA HIS A 84 9.22 -18.84 15.26
C HIS A 84 9.94 -19.89 16.11
N THR A 85 9.75 -21.14 15.73
CA THR A 85 10.35 -22.33 16.30
C THR A 85 11.65 -22.57 15.55
N THR A 86 12.78 -22.47 16.23
CA THR A 86 14.07 -22.90 15.67
C THR A 86 14.30 -24.41 15.78
N HIS A 87 13.39 -25.14 16.45
CA HIS A 87 13.51 -26.57 16.71
C HIS A 87 12.64 -27.37 15.74
N GLY A 88 13.22 -27.79 14.60
CA GLY A 88 12.59 -28.72 13.66
C GLY A 88 12.46 -28.17 12.23
N ARG A 89 12.15 -29.08 11.29
CA ARG A 89 11.85 -28.76 9.87
C ARG A 89 10.43 -28.21 9.67
N GLU A 90 9.64 -28.10 10.74
CA GLU A 90 8.22 -27.73 10.69
C GLU A 90 8.04 -26.25 11.08
N ALA A 91 7.20 -25.54 10.32
CA ALA A 91 6.89 -24.15 10.56
C ALA A 91 6.09 -23.97 11.86
N SER A 92 6.26 -22.85 12.56
CA SER A 92 5.42 -22.52 13.71
C SER A 92 4.03 -22.19 13.25
N VAL A 93 3.05 -23.01 13.63
CA VAL A 93 1.65 -22.79 13.27
C VAL A 93 0.92 -22.19 14.46
N ILE A 94 0.35 -21.00 14.27
CA ILE A 94 -0.52 -20.33 15.25
C ILE A 94 -1.93 -20.31 14.65
N SER A 95 -2.86 -21.02 15.28
CA SER A 95 -4.19 -21.25 14.72
C SER A 95 -5.31 -20.77 15.62
N SER A 96 -6.30 -20.11 15.03
CA SER A 96 -7.58 -19.77 15.66
C SER A 96 -7.44 -18.96 16.96
N LEU A 97 -6.44 -18.09 17.05
CA LEU A 97 -6.30 -17.14 18.16
C LEU A 97 -6.88 -15.78 17.79
N THR A 98 -7.28 -15.01 18.80
CA THR A 98 -7.61 -13.60 18.64
C THR A 98 -6.66 -12.77 19.50
N PHE A 99 -5.94 -11.84 18.87
CA PHE A 99 -5.17 -10.81 19.57
C PHE A 99 -5.96 -9.51 19.50
N GLU A 100 -6.30 -8.94 20.64
CA GLU A 100 -7.05 -7.69 20.75
C GLU A 100 -6.22 -6.66 21.50
N LYS A 101 -6.04 -5.47 20.91
CA LYS A 101 -5.27 -4.35 21.49
C LYS A 101 -3.87 -4.78 21.96
N CYS A 102 -3.25 -5.71 21.24
CA CYS A 102 -1.90 -6.18 21.55
C CYS A 102 -0.85 -5.39 20.78
N ASP A 103 0.30 -5.16 21.40
CA ASP A 103 1.43 -4.49 20.77
C ASP A 103 2.55 -5.48 20.52
N PHE A 104 2.96 -5.62 19.27
CA PHE A 104 4.13 -6.40 18.86
C PHE A 104 5.24 -5.40 18.54
N THR A 105 6.22 -5.29 19.43
CA THR A 105 7.36 -4.39 19.26
C THR A 105 8.62 -5.20 19.04
N SER A 106 9.25 -5.03 17.89
CA SER A 106 10.51 -5.68 17.55
C SER A 106 10.45 -7.21 17.57
N CYS A 107 9.28 -7.77 17.28
CA CYS A 107 9.06 -9.22 17.32
C CYS A 107 9.58 -9.91 16.05
N PHE A 108 10.07 -11.15 16.23
CA PHE A 108 10.44 -12.05 15.14
C PHE A 108 9.22 -12.91 14.77
N LEU A 109 8.50 -12.51 13.72
CA LEU A 109 7.31 -13.19 13.20
C LEU A 109 7.59 -13.94 11.87
N GLY A 110 8.84 -13.92 11.39
CA GLY A 110 9.22 -14.58 10.14
C GLY A 110 9.12 -16.11 10.23
N PHE A 111 8.77 -16.76 9.13
CA PHE A 111 8.56 -18.22 9.03
C PHE A 111 7.42 -18.77 9.92
N VAL A 112 6.53 -17.90 10.39
CA VAL A 112 5.33 -18.30 11.15
C VAL A 112 4.15 -18.43 10.19
N VAL A 113 3.34 -19.47 10.40
CA VAL A 113 2.06 -19.67 9.71
C VAL A 113 0.94 -19.29 10.67
N PHE A 114 0.27 -18.18 10.39
CA PHE A 114 -0.96 -17.79 11.08
C PHE A 114 -2.15 -18.32 10.30
N ARG A 115 -2.98 -19.14 10.93
CA ARG A 115 -4.19 -19.70 10.32
C ARG A 115 -5.42 -19.28 11.11
N ARG A 116 -6.43 -18.73 10.45
CA ARG A 116 -7.71 -18.30 11.08
C ARG A 116 -7.51 -17.41 12.31
N THR A 117 -6.42 -16.66 12.34
CA THR A 117 -6.08 -15.78 13.46
C THR A 117 -6.62 -14.38 13.20
N THR A 118 -7.18 -13.76 14.23
CA THR A 118 -7.74 -12.42 14.15
C THR A 118 -6.87 -11.45 14.98
N PHE A 119 -6.51 -10.32 14.37
CA PHE A 119 -5.83 -9.20 15.03
C PHE A 119 -6.78 -8.00 15.02
N ARG A 120 -7.15 -7.50 16.20
CA ARG A 120 -8.04 -6.33 16.37
C ARG A 120 -7.34 -5.23 17.13
N GLY A 121 -7.24 -4.04 16.54
CA GLY A 121 -6.60 -2.90 17.21
C GLY A 121 -5.15 -3.14 17.60
N CYS A 122 -4.46 -4.08 16.95
CA CYS A 122 -3.08 -4.44 17.28
C CYS A 122 -2.09 -3.49 16.61
N ILE A 123 -0.96 -3.26 17.27
CA ILE A 123 0.14 -2.44 16.76
C ILE A 123 1.33 -3.35 16.45
N PHE A 124 1.85 -3.27 15.24
CA PHE A 124 3.09 -3.94 14.85
C PHE A 124 4.16 -2.88 14.59
N SER A 125 5.20 -2.85 15.42
CA SER A 125 6.30 -1.90 15.32
C SER A 125 7.62 -2.64 15.22
N ARG A 126 8.40 -2.38 14.16
CA ARG A 126 9.71 -3.01 13.89
C ARG A 126 9.66 -4.55 13.85
N CYS A 127 8.54 -5.13 13.43
CA CYS A 127 8.41 -6.59 13.34
C CYS A 127 9.01 -7.15 12.05
N GLU A 128 9.77 -8.24 12.17
CA GLU A 128 10.22 -9.04 11.03
C GLU A 128 9.13 -10.03 10.66
N MET A 129 8.51 -9.87 9.49
CA MET A 129 7.41 -10.72 8.99
C MET A 129 7.82 -11.44 7.70
N SER A 130 9.11 -11.75 7.57
CA SER A 130 9.65 -12.30 6.34
C SER A 130 9.26 -13.77 6.20
N ARG A 131 8.68 -14.16 5.07
CA ARG A 131 8.14 -15.51 4.81
C ARG A 131 7.10 -15.93 5.85
N THR A 132 6.38 -14.97 6.42
CA THR A 132 5.20 -15.26 7.24
C THR A 132 4.04 -15.58 6.32
N GLU A 133 3.25 -16.59 6.67
CA GLU A 133 2.06 -16.99 5.92
C GLU A 133 0.82 -16.62 6.74
N PHE A 134 -0.11 -15.91 6.11
CA PHE A 134 -1.40 -15.56 6.67
C PHE A 134 -2.50 -16.25 5.88
N GLU A 135 -3.08 -17.30 6.47
CA GLU A 135 -4.15 -18.10 5.89
C GLU A 135 -5.47 -17.81 6.62
N GLU A 136 -6.48 -17.32 5.91
CA GLU A 136 -7.81 -17.05 6.49
C GLU A 136 -7.77 -16.09 7.69
N CYS A 137 -6.77 -15.20 7.76
CA CYS A 137 -6.60 -14.28 8.87
C CYS A 137 -7.40 -12.98 8.68
N THR A 138 -7.60 -12.23 9.76
CA THR A 138 -8.29 -10.94 9.71
C THR A 138 -7.52 -9.89 10.51
N PHE A 139 -7.23 -8.75 9.89
CA PHE A 139 -6.62 -7.58 10.52
C PHE A 139 -7.60 -6.42 10.52
N GLU A 140 -8.15 -6.09 11.69
CA GLU A 140 -9.11 -5.01 11.89
C GLU A 140 -8.43 -3.90 12.71
N ASN A 141 -8.46 -2.66 12.19
CA ASN A 141 -7.89 -1.50 12.86
C ASN A 141 -6.43 -1.70 13.35
N CYS A 142 -5.65 -2.50 12.63
CA CYS A 142 -4.25 -2.75 12.95
C CYS A 142 -3.35 -1.70 12.30
N THR A 143 -2.25 -1.37 12.98
CA THR A 143 -1.24 -0.45 12.47
C THR A 143 0.10 -1.15 12.32
N PHE A 144 0.87 -0.74 11.31
CA PHE A 144 2.18 -1.31 11.00
C PHE A 144 3.19 -0.17 10.86
N HIS A 145 4.32 -0.28 11.56
CA HIS A 145 5.38 0.71 11.56
C HIS A 145 6.73 0.02 11.41
N TYR A 146 7.46 0.35 10.34
CA TYR A 146 8.80 -0.20 10.08
C TYR A 146 8.86 -1.74 10.07
N CYS A 147 7.82 -2.39 9.56
CA CYS A 147 7.76 -3.84 9.46
C CYS A 147 8.37 -4.33 8.14
N THR A 148 8.94 -5.54 8.16
CA THR A 148 9.59 -6.12 6.97
C THR A 148 8.94 -7.44 6.53
N PRO A 149 7.82 -7.38 5.78
CA PRO A 149 7.10 -8.53 5.23
C PRO A 149 7.72 -9.05 3.91
N TRP A 150 9.01 -9.34 3.90
CA TRP A 150 9.69 -9.88 2.71
C TRP A 150 9.18 -11.27 2.38
N ASP A 151 8.73 -11.51 1.15
CA ASP A 151 8.17 -12.81 0.72
C ASP A 151 7.02 -13.32 1.62
N ALA A 152 6.30 -12.44 2.30
CA ALA A 152 5.11 -12.82 3.05
C ALA A 152 4.01 -13.28 2.08
N VAL A 153 3.20 -14.25 2.53
CA VAL A 153 2.10 -14.82 1.76
C VAL A 153 0.79 -14.50 2.45
N LEU A 154 -0.17 -13.95 1.69
CA LEU A 154 -1.53 -13.71 2.16
C LEU A 154 -2.52 -14.50 1.31
N GLN A 155 -3.24 -15.43 1.94
CA GLN A 155 -4.27 -16.24 1.32
C GLN A 155 -5.57 -16.12 2.11
N ARG A 156 -6.67 -15.72 1.45
CA ARG A 156 -7.98 -15.51 2.09
C ARG A 156 -7.91 -14.64 3.36
N THR A 157 -6.93 -13.75 3.45
CA THR A 157 -6.67 -12.87 4.59
C THR A 157 -7.23 -11.47 4.32
N LEU A 158 -7.99 -10.95 5.27
CA LEU A 158 -8.55 -9.61 5.19
C LEU A 158 -7.62 -8.60 5.87
N ILE A 159 -7.13 -7.61 5.14
CA ILE A 159 -6.25 -6.56 5.68
C ILE A 159 -6.45 -5.23 4.96
N ASP A 160 -6.41 -4.11 5.71
CA ASP A 160 -6.46 -2.77 5.13
C ASP A 160 -5.14 -2.49 4.37
N PRO A 161 -5.18 -2.36 3.03
CA PRO A 161 -3.97 -2.29 2.21
C PRO A 161 -3.05 -1.11 2.56
N PRO A 162 -3.56 0.13 2.77
CA PRO A 162 -2.74 1.24 3.20
C PRO A 162 -2.02 0.99 4.53
N ALA A 163 -2.65 0.28 5.48
CA ALA A 163 -2.05 0.00 6.78
C ALA A 163 -0.77 -0.84 6.64
N LEU A 164 -0.85 -1.99 5.95
CA LEU A 164 0.34 -2.85 5.77
C LEU A 164 1.38 -2.21 4.84
N LEU A 165 0.94 -1.62 3.72
CA LEU A 165 1.86 -1.08 2.72
C LEU A 165 2.55 0.20 3.20
N SER A 166 1.91 1.04 4.02
CA SER A 166 2.61 2.19 4.62
C SER A 166 3.64 1.74 5.65
N GLY A 167 3.31 0.72 6.45
CA GLY A 167 4.21 0.13 7.43
C GLY A 167 5.40 -0.64 6.87
N PHE A 168 5.37 -1.05 5.59
CA PHE A 168 6.49 -1.70 4.93
C PHE A 168 7.61 -0.70 4.59
N ASP A 169 8.34 -0.30 5.62
CA ASP A 169 9.54 0.52 5.56
C ASP A 169 10.74 -0.17 6.21
N VAL A 170 11.91 -0.06 5.57
CA VAL A 170 13.15 -0.53 6.15
C VAL A 170 13.69 0.61 7.00
N PRO A 171 14.00 0.41 8.29
CA PRO A 171 14.56 1.47 9.12
C PRO A 171 15.79 2.07 8.43
N THR A 172 15.73 3.36 8.10
CA THR A 172 16.80 4.06 7.36
C THR A 172 18.13 4.00 8.10
N GLU A 173 18.08 4.00 9.43
CA GLU A 173 19.23 3.77 10.33
C GLU A 173 19.98 2.49 10.00
N ASN A 174 19.27 1.40 9.70
CA ASN A 174 19.90 0.11 9.37
C ASN A 174 20.72 0.18 8.07
N LEU A 175 20.40 1.14 7.18
CA LEU A 175 21.01 1.30 5.86
C LEU A 175 22.14 2.34 5.84
N ARG A 176 22.29 3.16 6.90
CA ARG A 176 23.32 4.23 6.96
C ARG A 176 24.74 3.70 6.76
N VAL A 177 25.02 2.49 7.20
CA VAL A 177 26.35 1.89 7.10
C VAL A 177 26.60 1.23 5.73
N LEU A 178 25.59 1.15 4.86
CA LEU A 178 25.74 0.50 3.55
C LEU A 178 26.25 1.47 2.47
N VAL A 179 27.05 0.93 1.55
CA VAL A 179 27.46 1.61 0.30
C VAL A 179 26.23 1.89 -0.57
N GLU A 180 26.25 3.00 -1.30
CA GLU A 180 25.15 3.51 -2.12
C GLU A 180 24.55 2.46 -3.07
N ASP A 181 25.39 1.66 -3.75
CA ASP A 181 24.90 0.62 -4.68
C ASP A 181 24.11 -0.49 -3.97
N LYS A 182 24.52 -0.87 -2.75
CA LYS A 182 23.77 -1.83 -1.94
C LYS A 182 22.44 -1.24 -1.47
N ARG A 183 22.40 0.05 -1.14
CA ARG A 183 21.15 0.76 -0.78
C ARG A 183 20.18 0.73 -1.94
N LYS A 184 20.62 1.11 -3.15
CA LYS A 184 19.81 1.03 -4.37
C LYS A 184 19.27 -0.38 -4.63
N GLY A 185 20.10 -1.41 -4.46
CA GLY A 185 19.67 -2.80 -4.61
C GLY A 185 18.64 -3.25 -3.55
N ILE A 186 18.68 -2.72 -2.33
CA ILE A 186 17.66 -2.96 -1.30
C ILE A 186 16.37 -2.21 -1.64
N GLU A 187 16.46 -0.95 -2.08
CA GLU A 187 15.30 -0.17 -2.51
C GLU A 187 14.58 -0.82 -3.69
N GLU A 188 15.32 -1.31 -4.68
CA GLU A 188 14.74 -2.02 -5.82
C GLU A 188 14.00 -3.28 -5.37
N ARG A 189 14.63 -4.10 -4.51
CA ARG A 189 13.97 -5.27 -3.91
C ARG A 189 12.74 -4.89 -3.12
N ARG A 190 12.78 -3.79 -2.36
CA ARG A 190 11.63 -3.25 -1.61
C ARG A 190 10.49 -2.89 -2.55
N LEU A 191 10.75 -2.17 -3.63
CA LEU A 191 9.73 -1.79 -4.58
C LEU A 191 9.10 -3.01 -5.26
N ARG A 192 9.90 -4.01 -5.65
CA ARG A 192 9.38 -5.27 -6.20
C ARG A 192 8.50 -6.01 -5.19
N ALA A 193 8.97 -6.18 -3.96
CA ALA A 193 8.22 -6.83 -2.90
C ALA A 193 6.90 -6.09 -2.59
N ARG A 194 6.91 -4.75 -2.61
CA ARG A 194 5.69 -3.94 -2.41
C ARG A 194 4.66 -4.14 -3.52
N VAL A 195 5.08 -4.26 -4.78
CA VAL A 195 4.17 -4.55 -5.90
C VAL A 195 3.53 -5.93 -5.71
N ALA A 196 4.35 -6.96 -5.48
CA ALA A 196 3.88 -8.32 -5.27
C ALA A 196 2.92 -8.40 -4.07
N LEU A 197 3.27 -7.75 -2.96
CA LEU A 197 2.45 -7.71 -1.75
C LEU A 197 1.11 -7.00 -2.00
N ALA A 198 1.10 -5.87 -2.72
CA ALA A 198 -0.14 -5.15 -3.03
C ALA A 198 -1.09 -5.96 -3.92
N GLU A 199 -0.56 -6.72 -4.89
CA GLU A 199 -1.35 -7.64 -5.73
C GLU A 199 -1.87 -8.84 -4.94
N GLN A 200 -1.09 -9.38 -4.00
CA GLN A 200 -1.56 -10.44 -3.10
C GLN A 200 -2.68 -9.94 -2.18
N ILE A 201 -2.54 -8.75 -1.57
CA ILE A 201 -3.58 -8.16 -0.73
C ILE A 201 -4.89 -7.99 -1.51
N LEU A 202 -4.82 -7.54 -2.77
CA LEU A 202 -6.01 -7.39 -3.62
C LEU A 202 -6.73 -8.73 -3.79
N ARG A 203 -6.01 -9.77 -4.25
CA ARG A 203 -6.58 -11.12 -4.45
C ARG A 203 -7.17 -11.68 -3.14
N SER A 204 -6.42 -11.54 -2.06
CA SER A 204 -6.79 -12.03 -0.73
C SER A 204 -8.06 -11.34 -0.18
N ASN A 205 -8.19 -10.02 -0.40
CA ASN A 205 -9.40 -9.27 -0.02
C ASN A 205 -10.61 -9.60 -0.92
N GLU A 206 -10.39 -9.86 -2.22
CA GLU A 206 -11.43 -10.30 -3.17
C GLU A 206 -12.01 -11.66 -2.75
N GLU A 207 -11.17 -12.61 -2.36
CA GLU A 207 -11.59 -13.91 -1.83
C GLU A 207 -12.45 -13.80 -0.56
N ARG A 208 -12.25 -12.72 0.22
CA ARG A 208 -13.01 -12.41 1.44
C ARG A 208 -14.25 -11.54 1.18
N ARG A 209 -14.49 -11.11 -0.06
CA ARG A 209 -15.64 -10.32 -0.51
C ARG A 209 -15.83 -8.99 0.27
N ASN A 210 -14.73 -8.34 0.66
CA ASN A 210 -14.80 -7.02 1.31
C ASN A 210 -14.63 -5.88 0.30
N ALA A 211 -15.74 -5.29 -0.13
CA ALA A 211 -15.74 -4.26 -1.17
C ALA A 211 -14.86 -3.03 -0.84
N ILE A 212 -14.85 -2.58 0.41
CA ILE A 212 -14.10 -1.38 0.82
C ILE A 212 -12.59 -1.63 0.73
N TYR A 213 -12.13 -2.78 1.23
CA TYR A 213 -10.72 -3.12 1.20
C TYR A 213 -10.24 -3.50 -0.21
N CYS A 214 -11.09 -4.10 -1.05
CA CYS A 214 -10.77 -4.32 -2.46
C CYS A 214 -10.51 -3.00 -3.21
N ASP A 215 -11.30 -1.95 -2.95
CA ASP A 215 -11.14 -0.63 -3.60
C ASP A 215 -9.82 0.02 -3.25
N ARG A 216 -9.51 0.01 -1.95
CA ARG A 216 -8.23 0.48 -1.44
C ARG A 216 -7.08 -0.37 -1.99
N ALA A 217 -7.25 -1.69 -2.09
CA ALA A 217 -6.20 -2.60 -2.54
C ALA A 217 -5.88 -2.39 -4.02
N LEU A 218 -6.91 -2.19 -4.83
CA LEU A 218 -6.77 -1.89 -6.25
C LEU A 218 -6.02 -0.59 -6.46
N TYR A 219 -6.40 0.47 -5.74
CA TYR A 219 -5.69 1.75 -5.80
C TYR A 219 -4.22 1.58 -5.42
N GLU A 220 -3.94 0.91 -4.31
CA GLU A 220 -2.59 0.70 -3.82
C GLU A 220 -1.73 -0.17 -4.74
N SER A 221 -2.30 -1.22 -5.31
CA SER A 221 -1.64 -2.06 -6.32
C SER A 221 -1.24 -1.24 -7.55
N ARG A 222 -2.15 -0.44 -8.10
CA ARG A 222 -1.86 0.45 -9.24
C ARG A 222 -0.82 1.51 -8.88
N ARG A 223 -0.87 2.07 -7.67
CA ARG A 223 0.09 3.04 -7.15
C ARG A 223 1.48 2.41 -7.01
N ALA A 224 1.59 1.20 -6.48
CA ALA A 224 2.84 0.46 -6.36
C ALA A 224 3.43 0.15 -7.74
N ALA A 225 2.62 -0.36 -8.68
CA ALA A 225 3.05 -0.65 -10.05
C ALA A 225 3.53 0.61 -10.80
N LEU A 226 2.89 1.76 -10.58
CA LEU A 226 3.32 3.02 -11.17
C LEU A 226 4.65 3.51 -10.57
N LYS A 227 4.84 3.38 -9.26
CA LYS A 227 6.13 3.67 -8.60
C LYS A 227 7.25 2.78 -9.13
N TRP A 228 6.99 1.48 -9.29
CA TRP A 228 7.95 0.54 -9.90
C TRP A 228 8.32 0.95 -11.33
N ARG A 229 7.33 1.23 -12.19
CA ARG A 229 7.59 1.71 -13.57
C ARG A 229 8.38 3.02 -13.59
N SER A 230 8.12 3.93 -12.67
CA SER A 230 8.90 5.17 -12.54
C SER A 230 10.37 4.88 -12.21
N HIS A 231 10.62 3.96 -11.29
CA HIS A 231 11.97 3.51 -10.93
C HIS A 231 12.68 2.85 -12.12
N GLU A 232 12.03 1.90 -12.80
CA GLU A 232 12.57 1.20 -13.97
C GLU A 232 12.87 2.17 -15.13
N ARG A 233 12.05 3.20 -15.34
CA ARG A 233 12.32 4.22 -16.36
C ARG A 233 13.62 4.97 -16.12
N ARG A 234 14.10 5.11 -14.88
CA ARG A 234 15.35 5.83 -14.57
C ARG A 234 16.59 5.10 -15.07
N SER A 235 16.55 3.79 -15.22
CA SER A 235 17.66 2.99 -15.76
C SER A 235 17.62 2.85 -17.29
N LYS A 236 16.51 3.25 -17.94
CA LYS A 236 16.35 3.17 -19.41
C LYS A 236 17.07 4.30 -20.16
N SER A 237 17.38 4.04 -21.43
CA SER A 237 17.97 5.05 -22.33
C SER A 237 17.04 6.25 -22.53
N ARG A 238 17.60 7.39 -22.97
CA ARG A 238 16.81 8.61 -23.22
C ARG A 238 15.67 8.38 -24.22
N TRP A 239 15.94 7.66 -25.31
CA TRP A 239 14.93 7.32 -26.32
C TRP A 239 13.81 6.43 -25.76
N GLN A 240 14.14 5.40 -25.00
CA GLN A 240 13.14 4.53 -24.36
C GLN A 240 12.29 5.33 -23.35
N ARG A 241 12.90 6.25 -22.60
CA ARG A 241 12.17 7.12 -21.66
C ARG A 241 11.15 8.00 -22.37
N VAL A 242 11.49 8.58 -23.53
CA VAL A 242 10.57 9.40 -24.33
C VAL A 242 9.44 8.54 -24.88
N ARG A 243 9.76 7.39 -25.46
CA ARG A 243 8.77 6.45 -26.01
C ARG A 243 7.76 5.97 -24.96
N ASP A 244 8.23 5.66 -23.75
CA ASP A 244 7.38 5.13 -22.67
C ASP A 244 6.62 6.23 -21.90
N LEU A 245 6.90 7.52 -22.15
CA LEU A 245 6.32 8.66 -21.42
C LEU A 245 4.80 8.78 -21.56
N PRO A 246 4.19 8.68 -22.76
CA PRO A 246 2.74 8.81 -22.91
C PRO A 246 1.96 7.76 -22.10
N GLY A 247 2.39 6.48 -22.17
CA GLY A 247 1.74 5.40 -21.42
C GLY A 247 1.89 5.55 -19.90
N PHE A 248 3.02 6.08 -19.43
CA PHE A 248 3.22 6.42 -18.03
C PHE A 248 2.28 7.55 -17.58
N LEU A 249 2.20 8.64 -18.34
CA LEU A 249 1.33 9.78 -18.04
C LEU A 249 -0.15 9.36 -18.04
N LEU A 250 -0.56 8.52 -18.99
CA LEU A 250 -1.91 7.97 -19.03
C LEU A 250 -2.21 7.13 -17.78
N SER A 251 -1.28 6.26 -17.37
CA SER A 251 -1.43 5.47 -16.15
C SER A 251 -1.48 6.33 -14.89
N PHE A 252 -0.67 7.38 -14.84
CA PHE A 252 -0.64 8.35 -13.74
C PHE A 252 -1.96 9.12 -13.66
N ALA A 253 -2.42 9.68 -14.78
CA ALA A 253 -3.69 10.37 -14.89
C ALA A 253 -4.85 9.46 -14.47
N TYR A 254 -4.92 8.24 -15.02
CA TYR A 254 -5.94 7.26 -14.65
C TYR A 254 -5.96 7.00 -13.14
N LEU A 255 -4.81 6.74 -12.51
CA LEU A 255 -4.72 6.47 -11.08
C LEU A 255 -5.29 7.61 -10.23
N HIS A 256 -4.95 8.86 -10.56
CA HIS A 256 -5.35 10.02 -9.77
C HIS A 256 -6.78 10.48 -10.06
N LEU A 257 -7.22 10.44 -11.31
CA LEU A 257 -8.57 10.82 -11.73
C LEU A 257 -9.62 9.84 -11.22
N THR A 258 -9.34 8.53 -11.30
CA THR A 258 -10.33 7.47 -11.00
C THR A 258 -10.14 6.84 -9.61
N LEU A 259 -9.08 7.22 -8.88
CA LEU A 259 -8.67 6.54 -7.63
C LEU A 259 -8.43 5.04 -7.90
N GLY A 260 -7.69 4.74 -8.98
CA GLY A 260 -7.40 3.36 -9.40
C GLY A 260 -8.58 2.64 -10.06
N GLY A 261 -9.62 3.36 -10.49
CA GLY A 261 -10.81 2.83 -11.16
C GLY A 261 -11.99 2.59 -10.22
N THR A 262 -12.04 3.27 -9.08
CA THR A 262 -13.01 3.00 -7.99
C THR A 262 -14.01 4.14 -7.77
N SER A 263 -13.67 5.39 -8.13
CA SER A 263 -14.47 6.55 -7.75
C SER A 263 -15.22 7.19 -8.92
N LEU A 264 -16.54 6.93 -9.01
CA LEU A 264 -17.43 7.67 -9.92
C LEU A 264 -17.62 9.14 -9.50
N LYS A 265 -17.68 9.42 -8.20
CA LYS A 265 -17.88 10.78 -7.68
C LYS A 265 -16.80 11.75 -8.17
N ARG A 266 -15.53 11.31 -8.17
CA ARG A 266 -14.41 12.12 -8.70
C ARG A 266 -14.52 12.33 -10.20
N LEU A 267 -14.97 11.32 -10.95
CA LEU A 267 -15.19 11.50 -12.37
C LEU A 267 -16.28 12.53 -12.66
N PHE A 268 -17.42 12.45 -11.97
CA PHE A 268 -18.45 13.48 -12.15
C PHE A 268 -17.98 14.88 -11.74
N ALA A 269 -17.20 15.00 -10.65
CA ALA A 269 -16.64 16.28 -10.22
C ALA A 269 -15.66 16.87 -11.24
N VAL A 270 -14.76 16.07 -11.81
CA VAL A 270 -13.82 16.54 -12.83
C VAL A 270 -14.54 16.91 -14.12
N ALA A 271 -15.53 16.12 -14.55
CA ALA A 271 -16.35 16.47 -15.71
C ALA A 271 -17.09 17.80 -15.51
N ALA A 272 -17.67 18.02 -14.33
CA ALA A 272 -18.33 19.28 -13.99
C ALA A 272 -17.36 20.47 -14.05
N LEU A 273 -16.14 20.33 -13.53
CA LEU A 273 -15.10 21.38 -13.62
C LEU A 273 -14.69 21.67 -15.07
N ILE A 274 -14.58 20.64 -15.91
CA ILE A 274 -14.30 20.83 -17.34
C ILE A 274 -15.44 21.59 -18.02
N CYS A 275 -16.69 21.18 -17.78
CA CYS A 275 -17.87 21.88 -18.32
C CYS A 275 -17.92 23.34 -17.85
N LEU A 276 -17.60 23.62 -16.57
CA LEU A 276 -17.52 24.98 -16.04
C LEU A 276 -16.43 25.81 -16.72
N GLY A 277 -15.26 25.21 -17.00
CA GLY A 277 -14.19 25.87 -17.73
C GLY A 277 -14.60 26.24 -19.17
N ILE A 278 -15.25 25.31 -19.89
CA ILE A 278 -15.80 25.57 -21.22
C ILE A 278 -16.88 26.66 -21.15
N THR A 279 -17.75 26.61 -20.15
CA THR A 279 -18.80 27.62 -19.92
C THR A 279 -18.19 29.01 -19.76
N ALA A 280 -17.11 29.15 -18.97
CA ALA A 280 -16.42 30.42 -18.77
C ALA A 280 -15.85 30.97 -20.09
N VAL A 281 -15.29 30.10 -20.93
CA VAL A 281 -14.79 30.48 -22.27
C VAL A 281 -15.94 30.97 -23.16
N LEU A 282 -17.07 30.24 -23.19
CA LEU A 282 -18.24 30.61 -23.98
C LEU A 282 -18.84 31.96 -23.54
N VAL A 283 -19.02 32.15 -22.24
CA VAL A 283 -19.55 33.40 -21.65
C VAL A 283 -18.62 34.58 -21.91
N SER A 284 -17.31 34.37 -21.93
CA SER A 284 -16.34 35.45 -22.20
C SER A 284 -16.47 36.08 -23.59
N GLY A 285 -17.09 35.37 -24.55
CA GLY A 285 -17.21 35.81 -25.94
C GLY A 285 -15.87 35.90 -26.70
N ALA A 286 -14.74 35.59 -26.05
CA ALA A 286 -13.39 35.83 -26.57
C ALA A 286 -13.06 35.09 -27.88
N CYS A 287 -13.83 34.04 -28.21
CA CYS A 287 -13.57 33.19 -29.36
C CYS A 287 -14.64 33.30 -30.46
N GLY A 288 -15.58 34.26 -30.35
CA GLY A 288 -16.60 34.49 -31.38
C GLY A 288 -17.51 33.30 -31.67
N ILE A 289 -17.58 32.33 -30.76
CA ILE A 289 -18.35 31.09 -30.93
C ILE A 289 -19.85 31.43 -30.93
N THR A 290 -20.57 30.91 -31.91
CA THR A 290 -22.02 31.01 -31.99
C THR A 290 -22.67 29.66 -31.69
N VAL A 291 -23.67 29.66 -30.82
CA VAL A 291 -24.51 28.51 -30.48
C VAL A 291 -25.90 28.81 -31.04
N ARG A 292 -26.40 27.97 -31.96
CA ARG A 292 -27.72 28.20 -32.61
C ARG A 292 -27.84 29.61 -33.19
N GLU A 293 -26.82 30.05 -33.92
CA GLU A 293 -26.74 31.39 -34.55
C GLU A 293 -26.70 32.57 -33.56
N THR A 294 -26.76 32.33 -32.25
CA THR A 294 -26.58 33.35 -31.21
C THR A 294 -25.13 33.39 -30.73
N PRO A 295 -24.52 34.59 -30.58
CA PRO A 295 -23.18 34.70 -29.99
C PRO A 295 -23.18 34.15 -28.56
N ALA A 296 -22.23 33.27 -28.23
CA ALA A 296 -22.17 32.64 -26.91
C ALA A 296 -22.04 33.65 -25.75
N GLY A 297 -21.37 34.79 -25.99
CA GLY A 297 -21.25 35.87 -25.00
C GLY A 297 -22.57 36.63 -24.72
N ALA A 298 -23.60 36.45 -25.56
CA ALA A 298 -24.92 37.05 -25.37
C ALA A 298 -25.91 36.10 -24.70
N MET A 299 -25.53 34.84 -24.47
CA MET A 299 -26.38 33.83 -23.83
C MET A 299 -26.28 33.90 -22.30
N SER A 300 -27.30 33.39 -21.63
CA SER A 300 -27.25 33.22 -20.17
C SER A 300 -26.22 32.16 -19.76
N PHE A 301 -25.72 32.24 -18.53
CA PHE A 301 -24.78 31.25 -17.99
C PHE A 301 -25.30 29.81 -18.09
N LEU A 302 -26.60 29.60 -17.83
CA LEU A 302 -27.22 28.27 -17.89
C LEU A 302 -27.27 27.71 -19.32
N GLU A 303 -27.52 28.56 -20.31
CA GLU A 303 -27.49 28.14 -21.72
C GLU A 303 -26.07 27.81 -22.17
N CYS A 304 -25.07 28.60 -21.75
CA CYS A 304 -23.66 28.29 -21.97
C CYS A 304 -23.22 27.00 -21.28
N LEU A 305 -23.72 26.72 -20.07
CA LEU A 305 -23.45 25.47 -19.35
C LEU A 305 -24.05 24.26 -20.05
N SER A 306 -25.26 24.39 -20.57
CA SER A 306 -25.92 23.36 -21.40
C SER A 306 -25.11 23.09 -22.67
N ALA A 307 -24.71 24.15 -23.38
CA ALA A 307 -23.86 24.04 -24.56
C ALA A 307 -22.50 23.40 -24.26
N ALA A 308 -21.86 23.76 -23.14
CA ALA A 308 -20.61 23.16 -22.69
C ALA A 308 -20.75 21.66 -22.38
N GLY A 309 -21.86 21.25 -21.76
CA GLY A 309 -22.17 19.84 -21.51
C GLY A 309 -22.37 19.05 -22.81
N SER A 310 -23.18 19.57 -23.73
CA SER A 310 -23.37 18.98 -25.06
C SER A 310 -22.07 18.85 -25.84
N LEU A 311 -21.21 19.88 -25.77
CA LEU A 311 -19.90 19.90 -26.42
C LEU A 311 -18.96 18.86 -25.80
N PHE A 312 -18.83 18.82 -24.48
CA PHE A 312 -17.94 17.87 -23.80
C PHE A 312 -18.41 16.44 -24.02
N PHE A 313 -19.67 16.11 -23.71
CA PHE A 313 -20.16 14.73 -23.82
C PHE A 313 -20.51 14.31 -25.25
N ALA A 314 -20.34 15.19 -26.23
CA ALA A 314 -20.70 14.97 -27.63
C ALA A 314 -22.18 14.59 -27.84
N PHE A 315 -23.09 15.05 -26.96
CA PHE A 315 -24.54 14.84 -27.10
C PHE A 315 -25.19 16.06 -27.77
N GLY A 316 -25.69 15.89 -29.01
CA GLY A 316 -26.48 16.92 -29.71
C GLY A 316 -25.64 17.99 -30.42
N TYR A 317 -24.58 17.59 -31.13
CA TYR A 317 -23.55 18.42 -31.77
C TYR A 317 -24.01 19.30 -32.95
N THR A 318 -25.28 19.71 -33.05
CA THR A 318 -25.81 20.10 -34.37
C THR A 318 -25.70 21.57 -34.75
N ASN A 319 -25.40 22.51 -33.84
CA ASN A 319 -25.43 23.96 -34.15
C ASN A 319 -24.33 24.79 -33.44
N LEU A 320 -23.06 24.40 -33.55
CA LEU A 320 -21.92 25.18 -33.09
C LEU A 320 -21.09 25.64 -34.29
N ALA A 321 -20.91 26.95 -34.43
CA ALA A 321 -19.99 27.53 -35.41
C ALA A 321 -18.96 28.40 -34.69
N ALA A 322 -17.71 28.29 -35.12
CA ALA A 322 -16.60 28.98 -34.48
C ALA A 322 -15.69 29.59 -35.56
N PRO A 323 -15.62 30.92 -35.66
CA PRO A 323 -14.68 31.58 -36.57
C PRO A 323 -13.25 31.49 -36.01
N GLY A 324 -12.28 31.22 -36.88
CA GLY A 324 -10.85 31.22 -36.56
C GLY A 324 -10.29 29.95 -35.92
N ASP A 325 -8.97 29.89 -35.82
CA ASP A 325 -8.22 28.71 -35.38
C ASP A 325 -8.51 28.34 -33.92
N LEU A 326 -8.56 29.34 -33.03
CA LEU A 326 -8.86 29.12 -31.60
C LEU A 326 -10.28 28.62 -31.39
N GLY A 327 -11.25 29.16 -32.14
CA GLY A 327 -12.64 28.70 -32.12
C GLY A 327 -12.75 27.23 -32.56
N SER A 328 -12.05 26.88 -33.64
CA SER A 328 -11.99 25.52 -34.18
C SER A 328 -11.42 24.52 -33.17
N VAL A 329 -10.37 24.91 -32.42
CA VAL A 329 -9.79 24.11 -31.34
C VAL A 329 -10.80 23.88 -30.20
N ILE A 330 -11.54 24.92 -29.80
CA ILE A 330 -12.51 24.85 -28.70
C ILE A 330 -13.70 23.95 -29.05
N ILE A 331 -14.13 23.89 -30.31
CA ILE A 331 -15.22 22.99 -30.69
C ILE A 331 -14.75 21.55 -30.92
N THR A 332 -13.48 21.33 -31.32
CA THR A 332 -12.99 19.97 -31.66
C THR A 332 -12.40 19.19 -30.50
N ILE A 333 -11.61 19.84 -29.63
CA ILE A 333 -10.90 19.14 -28.54
C ILE A 333 -11.84 18.62 -27.45
N PRO A 334 -12.82 19.38 -26.92
CA PRO A 334 -13.65 18.91 -25.82
C PRO A 334 -14.48 17.66 -26.13
N PRO A 335 -15.12 17.50 -27.30
CA PRO A 335 -15.78 16.25 -27.67
C PRO A 335 -14.84 15.05 -27.70
N MET A 336 -13.61 15.23 -28.22
CA MET A 336 -12.60 14.16 -28.22
C MET A 336 -12.23 13.75 -26.79
N LEU A 337 -12.03 14.72 -25.91
CA LEU A 337 -11.77 14.47 -24.50
C LEU A 337 -12.96 13.80 -23.80
N GLY A 338 -14.18 14.21 -24.09
CA GLY A 338 -15.37 13.62 -23.48
C GLY A 338 -15.72 12.23 -24.00
N MET A 339 -15.37 11.87 -25.23
CA MET A 339 -15.42 10.47 -25.69
C MET A 339 -14.45 9.59 -24.89
N ALA A 340 -13.20 10.04 -24.72
CA ALA A 340 -12.23 9.35 -23.87
C ALA A 340 -12.69 9.29 -22.41
N TRP A 341 -13.32 10.36 -21.92
CA TRP A 341 -13.92 10.44 -20.59
C TRP A 341 -15.02 9.40 -20.39
N SER A 342 -15.92 9.28 -21.37
CA SER A 342 -17.04 8.35 -21.36
C SER A 342 -16.55 6.90 -21.33
N ALA A 343 -15.47 6.59 -22.04
CA ALA A 343 -14.81 5.29 -21.96
C ALA A 343 -14.26 4.99 -20.56
N ILE A 344 -13.66 5.97 -19.88
CA ILE A 344 -13.18 5.82 -18.49
C ILE A 344 -14.36 5.59 -17.54
N VAL A 345 -15.44 6.38 -17.67
CA VAL A 345 -16.65 6.24 -16.85
C VAL A 345 -17.25 4.85 -17.04
N LEU A 346 -17.39 4.38 -18.29
CA LEU A 346 -17.90 3.05 -18.61
C LEU A 346 -17.03 1.96 -17.98
N ALA A 347 -15.70 2.06 -18.08
CA ALA A 347 -14.78 1.09 -17.48
C ALA A 347 -14.95 1.00 -15.95
N VAL A 348 -15.20 2.13 -15.27
CA VAL A 348 -15.48 2.16 -13.83
C VAL A 348 -16.86 1.56 -13.52
N ILE A 349 -17.89 1.87 -14.31
CA ILE A 349 -19.24 1.31 -14.14
C ILE A 349 -19.22 -0.21 -14.31
N VAL A 350 -18.65 -0.71 -15.41
CA VAL A 350 -18.51 -2.15 -15.70
C VAL A 350 -17.82 -2.84 -14.54
N ARG A 351 -16.67 -2.32 -14.09
CA ARG A 351 -15.96 -2.88 -12.94
C ARG A 351 -16.82 -2.92 -11.67
N ARG A 352 -17.65 -1.92 -11.43
CA ARG A 352 -18.51 -1.85 -10.25
C ARG A 352 -19.73 -2.78 -10.36
N ALA A 353 -20.18 -3.07 -11.57
CA ALA A 353 -21.30 -3.98 -11.84
C ALA A 353 -20.90 -5.46 -11.76
N TYR A 354 -19.70 -5.82 -12.23
CA TYR A 354 -19.18 -7.20 -12.22
C TYR A 354 -18.39 -7.56 -10.95
N ARG A 355 -18.69 -6.90 -9.83
CA ARG A 355 -17.97 -7.07 -8.56
C ARG A 355 -18.50 -8.20 -7.70
#